data_AF-A0A660RUM6-F1
#
_entry.id   AF-A0A660RUM6-F1
#
_cell.length_a   1.000
_cell.length_b   1.000
_cell.length_c   1.000
_cell.angle_alpha   90.00
_cell.angle_beta   90.00
_cell.angle_gamma   90.00
#
_symmetry.space_group_name_H-M   'P 1'
#
loop_
_entity.id
_entity.type
_entity.pdbx_description
1 polymer ?
#
loop_
_entity_poly.entity_id
_entity_poly.type
_entity_poly.pdbx_seq_one_letter_code
_entity_poly.pdbx_strand_id
1 'polypeptide(L)'
;MKYSEPRFTKDLDIWIATDPVNAEAVYVALKEFGAPLANLTADDFTDQSCFYQMGRPPLRVDIMMSIPGVEFEEAWKNREVIELD
;
A
#
# COMPACT_ATOMS: atom_id res chain seq x y z
N MET A 1 -0.19 -16.78 15.69
CA MET A 1 0.01 -17.62 14.49
C MET A 1 0.57 -16.72 13.42
N LYS A 2 1.85 -16.85 13.07
CA LYS A 2 2.42 -16.12 11.92
C LYS A 2 2.00 -16.88 10.66
N TYR A 3 1.19 -16.27 9.80
CA TYR A 3 0.79 -16.85 8.50
C TYR A 3 1.95 -16.72 7.49
N SER A 4 3.06 -17.39 7.76
CA SER A 4 4.26 -17.40 6.90
C SER A 4 4.45 -18.71 6.15
N GLU A 5 3.39 -19.51 5.97
CA GLU A 5 3.45 -20.61 5.00
C GLU A 5 3.42 -20.00 3.58
N PRO A 6 4.38 -20.36 2.70
CA PRO A 6 4.36 -19.93 1.31
C PRO A 6 3.08 -20.39 0.65
N ARG A 7 2.14 -19.45 0.46
CA ARG A 7 1.00 -19.62 -0.43
C ARG A 7 1.24 -18.73 -1.63
N PHE A 8 0.96 -19.23 -2.84
CA PHE A 8 0.87 -18.38 -4.01
C PHE A 8 -0.28 -17.38 -3.79
N THR A 9 0.03 -16.19 -3.30
CA THR A 9 -0.94 -15.08 -3.31
C THR A 9 -1.07 -14.62 -4.75
N LYS A 10 -2.28 -14.27 -5.17
CA LYS A 10 -2.50 -13.75 -6.54
C LYS A 10 -2.04 -12.29 -6.65
N ASP A 11 -1.84 -11.66 -5.50
CA ASP A 11 -1.72 -10.24 -5.26
C ASP A 11 -1.07 -10.00 -3.89
N LEU A 12 -0.62 -8.75 -3.70
CA LEU A 12 -0.23 -8.14 -2.44
C LEU A 12 -1.00 -6.83 -2.30
N ASP A 13 -1.84 -6.72 -1.27
CA ASP A 13 -2.54 -5.49 -0.94
C ASP A 13 -1.80 -4.73 0.17
N ILE A 14 -1.57 -3.44 -0.01
CA ILE A 14 -0.92 -2.54 0.95
C ILE A 14 -1.87 -1.38 1.22
N TRP A 15 -2.28 -1.21 2.47
CA TRP A 15 -3.09 -0.07 2.89
C TRP A 15 -2.20 1.01 3.51
N ILE A 16 -2.32 2.25 3.04
CA ILE A 16 -1.45 3.37 3.44
C ILE A 16 -2.21 4.48 4.16
N ALA A 17 -1.50 5.26 4.99
CA ALA A 17 -1.98 6.56 5.44
C ALA A 17 -2.00 7.54 4.26
N THR A 18 -2.96 8.46 4.24
CA THR A 18 -3.19 9.41 3.15
C THR A 18 -2.76 10.83 3.49
N ASP A 19 -2.04 11.02 4.60
CA ASP A 19 -1.46 12.31 4.91
C ASP A 19 -0.36 12.67 3.89
N PRO A 20 -0.15 13.97 3.59
CA PRO A 20 0.79 14.38 2.54
C PRO A 20 2.24 13.90 2.75
N VAL A 21 2.66 13.70 4.00
CA VAL A 21 4.03 13.24 4.30
C VAL A 21 4.16 11.77 3.91
N ASN A 22 3.19 10.94 4.29
CA ASN A 22 3.20 9.52 3.90
C ASN A 22 2.96 9.33 2.40
N ALA A 23 2.10 10.14 1.77
CA ALA A 23 1.86 10.10 0.33
C ALA A 23 3.14 10.37 -0.50
N GLU A 24 3.93 11.38 -0.10
CA GLU A 24 5.24 11.65 -0.71
C GLU A 24 6.21 10.47 -0.49
N ALA A 25 6.27 9.92 0.72
CA ALA A 25 7.14 8.79 1.02
C ALA A 25 6.78 7.55 0.18
N VAL A 26 5.49 7.27 0.00
CA VAL A 26 4.99 6.18 -0.86
C VAL A 26 5.37 6.44 -2.31
N TYR A 27 5.15 7.64 -2.83
CA TYR A 27 5.51 8.00 -4.19
C TYR A 27 7.01 7.81 -4.46
N VAL A 28 7.86 8.29 -3.56
CA VAL A 28 9.32 8.14 -3.64
C VAL A 28 9.70 6.66 -3.61
N ALA A 29 9.16 5.88 -2.67
CA ALA A 29 9.44 4.45 -2.60
C ALA A 29 9.04 3.74 -3.90
N LEU A 30 7.81 3.93 -4.38
CA LEU A 30 7.35 3.34 -5.65
C LEU A 30 8.26 3.73 -6.82
N LYS A 31 8.70 4.98 -6.88
CA LYS A 31 9.61 5.48 -7.90
C LYS A 31 10.98 4.80 -7.83
N GLU A 32 11.56 4.65 -6.64
CA GLU A 32 12.84 3.98 -6.42
C GLU A 32 12.78 2.48 -6.79
N PHE A 33 11.66 1.82 -6.48
CA PHE A 33 11.40 0.44 -6.88
C PHE A 33 11.09 0.28 -8.39
N GLY A 34 10.99 1.37 -9.14
CA GLY A 34 10.74 1.35 -10.58
C GLY A 34 9.28 1.09 -10.96
N ALA A 35 8.34 1.41 -10.07
CA ALA A 35 6.92 1.29 -10.34
C ALA A 35 6.48 2.20 -11.50
N PRO A 36 5.48 1.80 -12.31
CA PRO A 36 4.95 2.63 -13.37
C PRO A 36 4.11 3.78 -12.79
N LEU A 37 4.70 4.98 -12.75
CA LEU A 37 4.08 6.20 -12.17
C LEU A 37 3.76 7.27 -13.22
N ALA A 38 3.60 6.89 -14.49
CA ALA A 38 3.31 7.84 -15.56
C ALA A 38 2.02 8.62 -15.26
N ASN A 39 2.11 9.94 -15.25
CA ASN A 39 1.03 10.87 -14.92
C ASN A 39 0.51 10.80 -13.48
N LEU A 40 1.26 10.18 -12.56
CA LEU A 40 0.98 10.20 -11.14
C LEU A 40 1.93 11.15 -10.41
N THR A 41 1.40 11.72 -9.34
CA THR A 41 2.04 12.60 -8.38
C THR A 41 1.84 12.04 -6.97
N ALA A 42 2.52 12.59 -5.97
CA ALA A 42 2.29 12.22 -4.58
C ALA A 42 0.85 12.52 -4.13
N ASP A 43 0.25 13.61 -4.62
CA ASP A 43 -1.12 14.01 -4.26
C ASP A 43 -2.16 12.95 -4.62
N ASP A 44 -1.94 12.15 -5.67
CA ASP A 44 -2.83 11.05 -6.04
C ASP A 44 -2.96 9.99 -4.93
N PHE A 45 -1.92 9.85 -4.08
CA PHE A 45 -1.92 8.93 -2.94
C PHE A 45 -2.57 9.53 -1.68
N THR A 46 -3.09 10.76 -1.76
CA THR A 46 -3.90 11.37 -0.70
C THR A 46 -5.41 11.17 -0.93
N ASP A 47 -5.81 10.79 -2.15
CA ASP A 47 -7.22 10.62 -2.50
C ASP A 47 -7.75 9.26 -2.05
N GLN A 48 -8.54 9.28 -0.98
CA GLN A 48 -9.22 8.10 -0.41
C GLN A 48 -10.24 7.45 -1.35
N SER A 49 -10.65 8.10 -2.44
CA SER A 49 -11.53 7.50 -3.45
C SER A 49 -10.80 6.65 -4.50
N CYS A 50 -9.47 6.71 -4.51
CA CYS A 50 -8.62 6.03 -5.48
C CYS A 50 -7.85 4.84 -4.88
N PHE A 51 -7.29 4.02 -5.76
CA PHE A 51 -6.26 3.03 -5.46
C PHE A 51 -5.27 2.95 -6.62
N TYR A 52 -4.03 2.57 -6.33
CA TYR A 52 -2.99 2.37 -7.34
C TYR A 52 -2.70 0.88 -7.50
N GLN A 53 -2.77 0.38 -8.73
CA GLN A 53 -2.49 -1.02 -9.05
C GLN A 53 -1.31 -1.13 -10.02
N MET A 54 -0.42 -2.07 -9.75
CA MET A 54 0.65 -2.44 -10.67
C MET A 54 0.78 -3.96 -10.82
N GLY A 55 1.30 -4.37 -11.98
CA GLY A 55 1.50 -5.77 -12.31
C GLY A 55 0.21 -6.51 -12.71
N ARG A 56 0.24 -7.83 -12.59
CA ARG A 56 -0.89 -8.74 -12.89
C ARG A 56 -0.71 -10.04 -12.11
N PRO A 57 -1.79 -10.79 -11.80
CA PRO A 57 -1.66 -12.04 -11.06
C PRO A 57 -0.65 -13.01 -11.70
N PRO A 58 0.19 -13.70 -10.91
CA PRO A 58 0.22 -13.72 -9.43
C PRO A 58 1.08 -12.60 -8.80
N LEU A 59 1.65 -11.70 -9.59
CA LEU A 59 2.53 -10.61 -9.16
C LEU A 59 1.83 -9.26 -9.28
N ARG A 60 0.62 -9.16 -8.72
CA ARG A 60 -0.14 -7.91 -8.64
C ARG A 60 0.14 -7.24 -7.30
N VAL A 61 0.26 -5.92 -7.28
CA VAL A 61 0.32 -5.13 -6.05
C VAL A 61 -0.75 -4.05 -6.12
N ASP A 62 -1.54 -3.95 -5.08
CA ASP A 62 -2.61 -2.96 -4.90
C ASP A 62 -2.25 -2.05 -3.71
N ILE A 63 -2.09 -0.75 -3.95
CA ILE A 63 -1.92 0.28 -2.93
C ILE A 63 -3.27 0.95 -2.71
N MET A 64 -3.83 0.78 -1.52
CA MET A 64 -5.16 1.27 -1.16
C MET A 64 -5.04 2.49 -0.26
N MET A 65 -5.81 3.54 -0.57
CA MET A 65 -5.90 4.77 0.21
C MET A 65 -7.08 4.76 1.19
N SER A 66 -8.02 3.83 1.03
CA SER A 66 -9.12 3.59 1.97
C SER A 66 -9.61 2.15 1.91
N ILE A 67 -10.28 1.72 2.97
CA ILE A 67 -11.07 0.48 2.99
C ILE A 67 -12.43 0.77 3.63
N PRO A 68 -13.52 0.10 3.21
CA PRO A 68 -14.84 0.38 3.76
C PRO A 68 -14.93 0.07 5.26
N GLY A 69 -15.45 1.03 6.03
CA GLY A 69 -15.83 0.83 7.43
C GLY A 69 -14.68 0.90 8.44
N VAL A 70 -13.48 1.35 8.05
CA VAL A 70 -12.34 1.51 8.96
C VAL A 70 -11.54 2.77 8.61
N GLU A 71 -11.23 3.57 9.63
CA GLU A 71 -10.29 4.69 9.51
C GLU A 71 -8.85 4.24 9.75
N PHE A 72 -7.90 4.71 8.94
CA PHE A 72 -6.49 4.28 9.01
C PHE A 72 -5.90 4.52 10.41
N GLU A 73 -6.14 5.70 10.98
CA GLU A 73 -5.63 6.09 12.31
C GLU A 73 -6.17 5.21 13.44
N GLU A 74 -7.37 4.65 13.28
CA GLU A 74 -7.94 3.74 14.28
C GLU A 74 -7.30 2.36 14.18
N ALA A 75 -7.10 1.86 12.96
CA ALA A 75 -6.42 0.58 12.74
C ALA A 75 -4.95 0.63 13.16
N TRP A 76 -4.25 1.73 12.84
CA TRP A 76 -2.81 1.90 13.10
C TRP A 76 -2.43 1.85 14.59
N LYS A 77 -3.37 2.19 15.47
CA LYS A 77 -3.22 2.05 16.94
C LYS A 77 -2.98 0.60 17.37
N ASN A 78 -3.47 -0.36 16.59
CA ASN A 78 -3.38 -1.79 16.86
C ASN A 78 -2.33 -2.50 15.97
N ARG A 79 -1.40 -1.75 15.37
CA ARG A 79 -0.37 -2.33 14.51
C ARG A 79 0.54 -3.31 15.27
N GLU A 80 0.98 -4.34 14.58
CA GLU A 80 2.05 -5.21 15.03
C GLU A 80 3.34 -4.88 14.26
N VAL A 81 4.46 -4.78 14.97
CA VAL A 81 5.78 -4.61 14.35
C VAL A 81 6.47 -5.96 14.35
N ILE A 82 6.90 -6.40 13.18
CA ILE A 82 7.60 -7.66 12.99
C ILE A 82 8.98 -7.36 12.40
N GLU A 83 10.03 -7.84 13.06
CA GLU A 83 11.37 -7.92 12.49
C GLU A 83 11.48 -9.19 11.63
N LEU A 84 12.03 -9.04 10.43
CA LEU A 84 12.30 -10.13 9.52
C LEU A 84 13.81 -10.41 9.55
N ASP A 85 14.17 -11.68 9.71
CA ASP A 85 15.56 -12.17 9.71
C ASP A 85 16.16 -12.21 8.29
#